data_AF-A0A0D0T3P0-F1
#
_entry.id   AF-A0A0D0T3P0-F1
#
_cell.length_a   1.000
_cell.length_b   1.000
_cell.length_c   1.000
_cell.angle_alpha   90.00
_cell.angle_beta   90.00
_cell.angle_gamma   90.00
#
_symmetry.space_group_name_H-M   'P 1'
#
loop_
_entity.id
_entity.type
_entity.pdbx_description
1 polymer ?
#
loop_
_entity_poly.entity_id
_entity_poly.type
_entity_poly.pdbx_seq_one_letter_code
_entity_poly.pdbx_strand_id
1 'polypeptide(L)'
;MFNGSVTGLTLCSFALMVGSSVIAAWSDITSVWNKEPELDPTTGVEIAAGPVSTIGGLNAGYVWMAFNCIVSAAYVLFMRKRIKITGFKDWDSMYYNNLLSIPILVVFSLVIEDWGSESLALNFPASNRVLLLSAMAFSGAAAVFISYSTAWCVRITGSTTYSMVGALNKLPVAASGILFFGDPANFGNVSAIAVGGVAGVVYAVAKTNQARMEKARQARAAGGRP
;
A
#
# COMPACT_ATOMS: atom_id res chain seq x y z
N MET A 1 -9.63 -4.64 -22.57
CA MET A 1 -8.40 -4.85 -21.77
C MET A 1 -7.43 -3.73 -22.14
N PHE A 2 -6.72 -3.13 -21.19
CA PHE A 2 -5.77 -2.06 -21.51
C PHE A 2 -4.62 -2.67 -22.31
N ASN A 3 -4.48 -2.30 -23.60
CA ASN A 3 -3.55 -2.92 -24.53
C ASN A 3 -2.11 -2.35 -24.42
N GLY A 4 -1.61 -2.22 -23.19
CA GLY A 4 -0.29 -1.64 -22.90
C GLY A 4 0.79 -2.71 -22.73
N SER A 5 2.02 -2.42 -23.17
CA SER A 5 3.20 -3.26 -22.93
C SER A 5 4.01 -2.76 -21.74
N VAL A 6 4.56 -3.68 -20.95
CA VAL A 6 5.56 -3.38 -19.92
C VAL A 6 6.92 -3.34 -20.59
N THR A 7 7.63 -2.20 -20.50
CA THR A 7 8.98 -2.09 -21.08
C THR A 7 10.02 -2.66 -20.12
N GLY A 8 11.18 -3.08 -20.64
CA GLY A 8 12.28 -3.57 -19.81
C GLY A 8 12.70 -2.59 -18.72
N LEU A 9 12.70 -1.27 -19.01
CA LEU A 9 13.02 -0.24 -18.02
C LEU A 9 11.99 -0.19 -16.86
N THR A 10 10.70 -0.36 -17.16
CA THR A 10 9.67 -0.45 -16.10
C THR A 10 9.81 -1.72 -15.26
N LEU A 11 10.15 -2.86 -15.87
CA LEU A 11 10.38 -4.09 -15.13
C LEU A 11 11.60 -3.96 -14.22
N CYS A 12 12.68 -3.35 -14.71
CA CYS A 12 13.88 -3.06 -13.92
C CYS A 12 13.55 -2.20 -12.69
N SER A 13 12.75 -1.13 -12.84
CA SER A 13 12.32 -0.35 -11.68
C SER A 13 11.51 -1.15 -10.65
N PHE A 14 10.68 -2.10 -11.08
CA PHE A 14 9.96 -2.96 -10.13
C PHE A 14 10.90 -3.93 -9.42
N ALA A 15 11.86 -4.51 -10.13
CA ALA A 15 12.88 -5.37 -9.52
C ALA A 15 13.69 -4.61 -8.47
N LEU A 16 14.10 -3.36 -8.76
CA LEU A 16 14.78 -2.50 -7.79
C LEU A 16 13.90 -2.17 -6.58
N MET A 17 12.61 -1.91 -6.79
CA MET A 17 11.66 -1.62 -5.70
C MET A 17 11.46 -2.85 -4.78
N VAL A 18 11.37 -4.04 -5.36
CA VAL A 18 11.32 -5.30 -4.60
C VAL A 18 12.64 -5.52 -3.86
N GLY A 19 13.78 -5.30 -4.52
CA GLY A 19 15.10 -5.39 -3.90
C GLY A 19 15.24 -4.45 -2.70
N SER A 20 14.78 -3.21 -2.80
CA SER A 20 14.72 -2.25 -1.68
C SER A 20 13.91 -2.81 -0.50
N SER A 21 12.75 -3.41 -0.77
CA SER A 21 11.90 -4.00 0.27
C SER A 21 12.55 -5.22 0.94
N VAL A 22 13.26 -6.05 0.16
CA VAL A 22 14.00 -7.21 0.69
C VAL A 22 15.17 -6.77 1.57
N ILE A 23 15.93 -5.73 1.17
CA ILE A 23 17.04 -5.20 1.96
C ILE A 23 16.53 -4.65 3.31
N ALA A 24 15.45 -3.87 3.30
CA ALA A 24 14.83 -3.34 4.52
C ALA A 24 14.34 -4.47 5.43
N ALA A 25 13.61 -5.45 4.88
CA ALA A 25 13.12 -6.57 5.66
C ALA A 25 14.26 -7.44 6.21
N TRP A 26 15.38 -7.57 5.49
CA TRP A 26 16.51 -8.38 5.92
C TRP A 26 17.20 -7.81 7.17
N SER A 27 17.35 -6.48 7.26
CA SER A 27 17.87 -5.85 8.48
C SER A 27 16.96 -6.12 9.69
N ASP A 28 15.65 -6.06 9.50
CA ASP A 28 14.68 -6.29 10.57
C ASP A 28 14.66 -7.77 11.00
N ILE A 29 14.63 -8.71 10.05
CA ILE A 29 14.66 -10.15 10.33
C ILE A 29 15.95 -10.54 11.06
N THR A 30 17.10 -10.01 10.63
CA THR A 30 18.39 -10.29 11.29
C THR A 30 18.38 -9.77 12.73
N SER A 31 17.74 -8.62 12.99
CA SER A 31 17.63 -8.08 14.35
C SER A 31 16.73 -8.93 15.26
N VAL A 32 15.64 -9.49 14.72
CA VAL A 32 14.72 -10.37 15.45
C VAL A 32 15.35 -11.73 15.71
N TRP A 33 16.05 -12.30 14.73
CA TRP A 33 16.69 -13.61 14.86
C TRP A 33 17.86 -13.61 15.86
N ASN A 34 18.55 -12.48 15.99
CA ASN A 34 19.64 -12.31 16.95
C ASN A 34 19.17 -11.81 18.32
N LYS A 35 17.86 -11.55 18.50
CA LYS A 35 17.30 -11.21 19.81
C LYS A 35 17.22 -12.50 20.64
N GLU A 36 17.74 -12.48 21.86
CA GLU A 36 17.59 -13.61 22.78
C GLU A 36 16.10 -13.90 23.03
N PRO A 37 15.69 -15.18 23.22
CA PRO A 37 14.30 -15.53 23.46
C PRO A 37 13.75 -14.75 24.65
N GLU A 38 12.72 -13.93 24.42
CA GLU A 38 11.96 -13.31 25.50
C GLU A 38 11.16 -14.42 26.20
N LEU A 39 11.66 -14.84 27.37
CA LEU A 39 10.94 -15.69 28.31
C LEU A 39 9.78 -14.90 28.90
N ASP A 40 8.58 -15.47 28.88
CA ASP A 40 7.43 -14.88 29.56
C ASP A 40 7.77 -14.72 31.06
N PRO A 41 7.74 -13.49 31.62
CA PRO A 41 8.13 -13.23 33.00
C PRO A 41 7.23 -13.91 34.04
N THR A 42 6.08 -14.47 33.63
CA THR A 42 5.16 -15.18 34.52
C THR A 42 5.22 -16.70 34.42
N THR A 43 5.59 -17.24 33.26
CA THR A 43 5.56 -18.70 33.02
C THR A 43 6.95 -19.31 32.78
N GLY A 44 7.97 -18.50 32.47
CA GLY A 44 9.31 -18.99 32.16
C GLY A 44 9.37 -19.86 30.90
N VAL A 45 8.31 -19.82 30.08
CA VAL A 45 8.22 -20.50 28.78
C VAL A 45 8.64 -19.51 27.70
N GLU A 46 9.36 -20.00 26.70
CA GLU A 46 9.68 -19.20 25.50
C GLU A 46 8.38 -18.73 24.85
N ILE A 47 8.22 -17.42 24.67
CA ILE A 47 7.15 -16.90 23.83
C ILE A 47 7.49 -17.35 22.40
N ALA A 48 6.75 -18.33 21.87
CA ALA A 48 6.96 -18.81 20.52
C ALA A 48 6.86 -17.63 19.53
N ALA A 49 8.01 -17.15 19.05
CA ALA A 49 8.12 -16.00 18.17
C ALA A 49 7.80 -16.37 16.70
N GLY A 50 6.73 -17.14 16.49
CA GLY A 50 6.37 -17.67 15.17
C GLY A 50 4.86 -17.85 15.00
N PRO A 51 4.34 -17.84 13.76
CA PRO A 51 2.90 -17.71 13.54
C PRO A 51 2.16 -18.97 13.98
N VAL A 52 1.29 -18.81 14.97
CA VAL A 52 0.59 -19.87 15.71
C VAL A 52 -0.62 -20.46 14.94
N SER A 53 -0.77 -20.17 13.65
CA SER A 53 -1.92 -20.63 12.86
C SER A 53 -1.53 -21.11 11.47
N THR A 54 -1.92 -22.36 11.17
CA THR A 54 -1.76 -22.98 9.85
C THR A 54 -3.12 -23.21 9.21
N ILE A 55 -3.29 -22.80 7.95
CA ILE A 55 -4.47 -23.12 7.13
C ILE A 55 -4.03 -24.15 6.09
N GLY A 56 -4.53 -25.38 6.19
CA GLY A 56 -4.19 -26.45 5.23
C GLY A 56 -2.71 -26.82 5.19
N GLY A 57 -1.99 -26.70 6.31
CA GLY A 57 -0.55 -27.00 6.40
C GLY A 57 0.39 -25.86 5.97
N LEU A 58 -0.15 -24.75 5.45
CA LEU A 58 0.61 -23.52 5.17
C LEU A 58 0.40 -22.50 6.28
N ASN A 59 1.41 -21.67 6.51
CA ASN A 59 1.30 -20.54 7.43
C ASN A 59 0.12 -19.63 7.03
N ALA A 60 -0.80 -19.38 7.94
CA ALA A 60 -2.00 -18.57 7.67
C ALA A 60 -1.65 -17.17 7.14
N GLY A 61 -0.52 -16.59 7.61
CA GLY A 61 -0.05 -15.28 7.17
C GLY A 61 0.27 -15.23 5.67
N TYR A 62 0.93 -16.26 5.12
CA TYR A 62 1.24 -16.29 3.69
C TYR A 62 -0.01 -16.45 2.83
N VAL A 63 -0.99 -17.24 3.27
CA VAL A 63 -2.27 -17.40 2.58
C VAL A 63 -3.02 -16.07 2.54
N TRP A 64 -3.10 -15.37 3.67
CA TRP A 64 -3.76 -14.07 3.77
C TRP A 64 -3.08 -13.00 2.93
N MET A 65 -1.74 -12.97 2.92
CA MET A 65 -0.97 -12.03 2.11
C MET A 65 -1.17 -12.27 0.61
N ALA A 66 -1.17 -13.54 0.17
CA ALA A 66 -1.43 -13.87 -1.23
C ALA A 66 -2.83 -13.41 -1.68
N PHE A 67 -3.84 -13.64 -0.84
CA PHE A 67 -5.20 -13.15 -1.11
C PHE A 67 -5.25 -11.61 -1.17
N ASN A 68 -4.59 -10.92 -0.22
CA ASN A 68 -4.50 -9.47 -0.22
C ASN A 68 -3.86 -8.91 -1.51
N CYS A 69 -2.81 -9.54 -2.03
CA CYS A 69 -2.18 -9.14 -3.29
C CYS A 69 -3.17 -9.23 -4.48
N ILE A 70 -3.92 -10.32 -4.57
CA ILE A 70 -4.91 -10.53 -5.64
C ILE A 70 -6.02 -9.47 -5.56
N VAL A 71 -6.60 -9.26 -4.37
CA VAL A 71 -7.67 -8.29 -4.14
C VAL A 71 -7.18 -6.86 -4.41
N SER A 72 -5.97 -6.51 -3.97
CA SER A 72 -5.39 -5.18 -4.20
C SER A 72 -5.16 -4.90 -5.68
N ALA A 73 -4.64 -5.88 -6.44
CA ALA A 73 -4.47 -5.76 -7.88
C ALA A 73 -5.83 -5.65 -8.59
N ALA A 74 -6.80 -6.48 -8.22
CA ALA A 74 -8.15 -6.43 -8.75
C ALA A 74 -8.79 -5.05 -8.50
N TYR A 75 -8.72 -4.54 -7.27
CA TYR A 75 -9.29 -3.25 -6.88
C TYR A 75 -8.78 -2.10 -7.76
N VAL A 76 -7.46 -1.92 -7.89
CA VAL A 76 -6.90 -0.81 -8.67
C VAL A 76 -7.18 -0.94 -10.18
N LEU A 77 -7.24 -2.17 -10.70
CA LEU A 77 -7.56 -2.43 -12.12
C LEU A 77 -9.04 -2.21 -12.41
N PHE A 78 -9.94 -2.71 -11.56
CA PHE A 78 -11.38 -2.55 -11.71
C PHE A 78 -11.79 -1.09 -11.51
N MET A 79 -11.24 -0.42 -10.49
CA MET A 79 -11.47 1.00 -10.26
C MET A 79 -11.10 1.80 -11.51
N ARG A 80 -9.89 1.62 -12.04
CA ARG A 80 -9.47 2.29 -13.28
C ARG A 80 -10.39 1.97 -14.46
N LYS A 81 -10.77 0.70 -14.64
CA LYS A 81 -11.66 0.26 -15.72
C LYS A 81 -13.03 0.94 -15.61
N ARG A 82 -13.62 0.99 -14.42
CA ARG A 82 -14.93 1.63 -14.20
C ARG A 82 -14.85 3.12 -14.47
N ILE A 83 -13.86 3.84 -13.93
CA ILE A 83 -13.66 5.27 -14.18
C ILE A 83 -13.62 5.57 -15.69
N LYS A 84 -12.89 4.75 -16.47
CA LYS A 84 -12.78 4.93 -17.93
C LYS A 84 -14.05 4.59 -18.70
N ILE A 85 -14.82 3.60 -18.27
CA ILE A 85 -16.05 3.18 -18.96
C ILE A 85 -17.21 4.13 -18.65
N THR A 86 -17.37 4.54 -17.39
CA THR A 86 -18.49 5.39 -16.97
C THR A 86 -18.23 6.87 -17.22
N GLY A 87 -16.98 7.26 -17.56
CA GLY A 87 -16.60 8.66 -17.71
C GLY A 87 -16.64 9.45 -16.41
N PHE A 88 -16.57 8.76 -15.26
CA PHE A 88 -16.67 9.41 -13.95
C PHE A 88 -15.56 10.43 -13.73
N LYS A 89 -15.95 11.57 -13.14
CA LYS A 89 -14.99 12.54 -12.62
C LYS A 89 -14.40 12.02 -11.31
N ASP A 90 -13.38 12.73 -10.83
CA ASP A 90 -12.66 12.36 -9.59
C ASP A 90 -13.61 12.30 -8.38
N TRP A 91 -14.52 13.28 -8.30
CA TRP A 91 -15.51 13.36 -7.24
C TRP A 91 -16.51 12.20 -7.26
N ASP A 92 -17.05 11.85 -8.43
CA ASP A 92 -17.99 10.74 -8.58
C ASP A 92 -17.32 9.43 -8.15
N SER A 93 -16.07 9.23 -8.59
CA SER A 93 -15.28 8.04 -8.27
C SER A 93 -15.05 7.90 -6.77
N MET A 94 -14.69 9.01 -6.09
CA MET A 94 -14.55 9.05 -4.64
C MET A 94 -15.88 8.78 -3.93
N TYR A 95 -16.95 9.44 -4.36
CA TYR A 95 -18.29 9.33 -3.76
C TYR A 95 -18.78 7.88 -3.80
N TYR A 96 -18.77 7.24 -4.96
CA TYR A 96 -19.22 5.86 -5.09
C TYR A 96 -18.32 4.87 -4.35
N ASN A 97 -17.00 5.09 -4.34
CA ASN A 97 -16.09 4.21 -3.63
C ASN A 97 -16.36 4.22 -2.12
N ASN A 98 -16.59 5.40 -1.53
CA ASN A 98 -16.88 5.51 -0.11
C ASN A 98 -18.31 5.07 0.22
N LEU A 99 -19.32 5.52 -0.55
CA LEU A 99 -20.73 5.21 -0.28
C LEU A 99 -21.03 3.72 -0.37
N LEU A 100 -20.54 3.04 -1.41
CA LEU A 100 -20.77 1.61 -1.60
C LEU A 100 -19.98 0.76 -0.60
N SER A 101 -18.91 1.30 -0.02
CA SER A 101 -18.15 0.61 1.03
C SER A 101 -18.88 0.60 2.37
N ILE A 102 -19.76 1.57 2.67
CA ILE A 102 -20.49 1.65 3.94
C ILE A 102 -21.28 0.36 4.25
N PRO A 103 -22.22 -0.12 3.40
CA PRO A 103 -22.98 -1.33 3.71
C PRO A 103 -22.08 -2.56 3.82
N ILE A 104 -21.01 -2.63 3.02
CA ILE A 104 -20.06 -3.73 3.04
C ILE A 104 -19.30 -3.75 4.37
N LEU A 105 -18.79 -2.59 4.82
CA LEU A 105 -18.08 -2.45 6.08
C LEU A 105 -18.98 -2.75 7.29
N VAL A 106 -20.23 -2.30 7.27
CA VAL A 106 -21.22 -2.62 8.31
C VAL A 106 -21.43 -4.13 8.40
N VAL A 107 -21.64 -4.81 7.28
CA VAL A 107 -21.81 -6.27 7.27
C VAL A 107 -20.57 -6.99 7.80
N PHE A 108 -19.37 -6.60 7.37
CA PHE A 108 -18.13 -7.22 7.86
C PHE A 108 -17.91 -6.97 9.36
N SER A 109 -18.18 -5.75 9.84
CA SER A 109 -18.09 -5.43 11.26
C SER A 109 -19.07 -6.27 12.09
N LEU A 110 -20.32 -6.45 11.64
CA LEU A 110 -21.30 -7.29 12.35
C LEU A 110 -20.95 -8.79 12.37
N VAL A 111 -20.20 -9.28 11.37
CA VAL A 111 -19.85 -10.70 11.23
C VAL A 111 -18.53 -11.04 11.93
N ILE A 112 -17.56 -10.12 11.91
CA ILE A 112 -16.18 -10.37 12.37
C ILE A 112 -15.92 -9.79 13.77
N GLU A 113 -16.48 -8.62 14.08
CA GLU A 113 -16.20 -7.93 15.34
C GLU A 113 -17.18 -8.34 16.43
N ASP A 114 -16.71 -8.34 17.68
CA ASP A 114 -17.54 -8.60 18.84
C ASP A 114 -18.26 -7.32 19.30
N TRP A 115 -19.59 -7.33 19.19
CA TRP A 115 -20.48 -6.26 19.60
C TRP A 115 -20.98 -6.40 21.06
N GLY A 116 -20.35 -7.26 21.86
CA GLY A 116 -20.59 -7.40 23.28
C GLY A 116 -20.35 -6.10 24.06
N SER A 117 -21.13 -5.88 25.12
CA SER A 117 -21.02 -4.68 25.97
C SER A 117 -19.64 -4.51 26.61
N GLU A 118 -18.97 -5.63 26.93
CA GLU A 118 -17.60 -5.65 27.45
C GLU A 118 -16.58 -5.17 26.40
N SER A 119 -16.65 -5.72 25.18
CA SER A 119 -15.83 -5.29 24.04
C SER A 119 -16.06 -3.82 23.68
N LEU A 120 -17.31 -3.33 23.71
CA LEU A 120 -17.59 -1.89 23.51
C LEU A 120 -17.05 -1.01 24.64
N ALA A 121 -17.12 -1.46 25.90
CA ALA A 121 -16.59 -0.71 27.03
C ALA A 121 -15.06 -0.57 26.97
N LEU A 122 -14.37 -1.61 26.47
CA LEU A 122 -12.92 -1.60 26.24
C LEU A 122 -12.51 -0.69 25.08
N ASN A 123 -13.24 -0.74 23.96
CA ASN A 123 -12.91 0.06 22.77
C ASN A 123 -13.38 1.53 22.88
N PHE A 124 -14.43 1.80 23.65
CA PHE A 124 -15.00 3.14 23.87
C PHE A 124 -15.16 3.46 25.36
N PRO A 125 -14.06 3.54 26.13
CA PRO A 125 -14.11 3.84 27.56
C PRO A 125 -14.70 5.24 27.80
N ALA A 126 -15.54 5.38 28.82
CA ALA A 126 -16.27 6.63 29.10
C ALA A 126 -15.35 7.83 29.32
N SER A 127 -14.14 7.61 29.85
CA SER A 127 -13.13 8.65 30.08
C SER A 127 -12.61 9.31 28.80
N ASN A 128 -12.43 8.54 27.71
CA ASN A 128 -11.79 9.02 26.48
C ASN A 128 -12.72 8.95 25.25
N ARG A 129 -13.99 8.55 25.43
CA ARG A 129 -14.93 8.32 24.33
C ARG A 129 -15.08 9.51 23.38
N VAL A 130 -15.20 10.72 23.92
CA VAL A 130 -15.36 11.94 23.10
C VAL A 130 -14.11 12.20 22.27
N LEU A 131 -12.92 12.00 22.84
CA LEU A 131 -11.65 12.16 22.13
C LEU A 131 -11.46 11.10 21.05
N LEU A 132 -11.84 9.85 21.31
CA LEU A 132 -11.77 8.78 20.31
C LEU A 132 -12.72 9.04 19.14
N LEU A 133 -13.97 9.41 19.42
CA LEU A 133 -14.95 9.73 18.38
C LEU A 133 -14.55 10.95 17.56
N SER A 134 -13.98 11.99 18.20
CA SER A 134 -13.48 13.15 17.47
C SER A 134 -12.25 12.83 16.62
N ALA A 135 -11.33 11.98 17.12
CA ALA A 135 -10.19 11.48 16.34
C ALA A 135 -10.64 10.63 15.14
N MET A 136 -11.67 9.80 15.30
CA MET A 136 -12.28 9.04 14.20
C MET A 136 -12.90 9.97 13.15
N ALA A 137 -13.64 10.99 13.57
CA ALA A 137 -14.22 11.98 12.66
C ALA A 137 -13.12 12.76 11.91
N PHE A 138 -12.05 13.16 12.60
CA PHE A 138 -10.91 13.85 11.99
C PHE A 138 -10.16 12.96 11.00
N SER A 139 -9.90 11.70 11.37
CA SER A 139 -9.27 10.71 10.48
C SER A 139 -10.14 10.46 9.24
N GLY A 140 -11.47 10.37 9.41
CA GLY A 140 -12.42 10.26 8.31
C GLY A 140 -12.36 11.46 7.36
N ALA A 141 -12.26 12.68 7.90
CA ALA A 141 -12.07 13.88 7.09
C ALA A 141 -10.74 13.87 6.33
N ALA A 142 -9.64 13.39 6.93
CA ALA A 142 -8.37 13.22 6.25
C ALA A 142 -8.44 12.14 5.15
N ALA A 143 -9.13 11.03 5.42
CA ALA A 143 -9.32 9.92 4.48
C ALA A 143 -10.09 10.34 3.22
N VAL A 144 -10.99 11.33 3.32
CA VAL A 144 -11.67 11.93 2.16
C VAL A 144 -10.66 12.49 1.15
N PHE A 145 -9.65 13.23 1.61
CA PHE A 145 -8.63 13.80 0.72
C PHE A 145 -7.77 12.72 0.06
N ILE A 146 -7.44 11.66 0.80
CA ILE A 146 -6.68 10.51 0.27
C ILE A 146 -7.52 9.77 -0.78
N SER A 147 -8.81 9.56 -0.51
CA SER A 147 -9.74 8.89 -1.42
C SER A 147 -9.90 9.67 -2.73
N TYR A 148 -10.08 10.99 -2.65
CA TYR A 148 -10.13 11.88 -3.81
C TYR A 148 -8.82 11.83 -4.63
N SER A 149 -7.68 12.00 -3.96
CA SER A 149 -6.36 12.02 -4.60
C SER A 149 -6.01 10.67 -5.24
N THR A 150 -6.47 9.57 -4.64
CA THR A 150 -6.33 8.22 -5.18
C THR A 150 -7.09 8.06 -6.49
N ALA A 151 -8.38 8.43 -6.51
CA ALA A 151 -9.20 8.35 -7.71
C ALA A 151 -8.60 9.23 -8.84
N TRP A 152 -8.16 10.44 -8.48
CA TRP A 152 -7.51 11.35 -9.40
C TRP A 152 -6.23 10.74 -10.00
N CYS A 153 -5.31 10.28 -9.16
CA CYS A 153 -4.05 9.68 -9.60
C CYS A 153 -4.28 8.48 -10.54
N VAL A 154 -5.18 7.57 -10.19
CA VAL A 154 -5.50 6.39 -11.01
C VAL A 154 -6.12 6.78 -12.35
N ARG A 155 -6.94 7.83 -12.39
CA ARG A 155 -7.56 8.32 -13.63
C ARG A 155 -6.54 8.91 -14.61
N ILE A 156 -5.62 9.75 -14.12
CA ILE A 156 -4.68 10.50 -14.98
C ILE A 156 -3.40 9.73 -15.31
N THR A 157 -2.87 8.91 -14.39
CA THR A 157 -1.59 8.21 -14.60
C THR A 157 -1.80 6.72 -14.91
N GLY A 158 -2.67 6.07 -14.14
CA GLY A 158 -2.99 4.66 -14.24
C GLY A 158 -2.71 3.85 -12.99
N SER A 159 -3.22 2.61 -12.98
CA SER A 159 -3.16 1.67 -11.86
C SER A 159 -1.72 1.34 -11.44
N THR A 160 -0.84 1.05 -12.40
CA THR A 160 0.57 0.72 -12.12
C THR A 160 1.34 1.90 -11.54
N THR A 161 1.13 3.11 -12.06
CA THR A 161 1.79 4.32 -11.53
C THR A 161 1.27 4.64 -10.14
N TYR A 162 -0.04 4.52 -9.90
CA TYR A 162 -0.60 4.70 -8.56
C TYR A 162 0.04 3.76 -7.53
N SER A 163 0.14 2.46 -7.84
CA SER A 163 0.80 1.50 -6.94
C SER A 163 2.29 1.82 -6.73
N MET A 164 3.01 2.23 -7.78
CA MET A 164 4.41 2.63 -7.67
C MET A 164 4.59 3.88 -6.79
N VAL A 165 3.75 4.91 -6.97
CA VAL A 165 3.76 6.12 -6.14
C VAL A 165 3.41 5.79 -4.69
N GLY A 166 2.48 4.86 -4.47
CA GLY A 166 2.16 4.36 -3.13
C GLY A 166 3.36 3.69 -2.44
N ALA A 167 4.15 2.91 -3.18
CA ALA A 167 5.40 2.35 -2.66
C ALA A 167 6.44 3.44 -2.36
N LEU A 168 6.60 4.40 -3.27
CA LEU A 168 7.55 5.52 -3.13
C LEU A 168 7.20 6.43 -1.94
N ASN A 169 5.91 6.64 -1.64
CA ASN A 169 5.47 7.48 -0.52
C ASN A 169 5.99 6.98 0.84
N LYS A 170 6.33 5.70 0.95
CA LYS A 170 6.90 5.13 2.18
C LYS A 170 8.34 5.58 2.44
N LEU A 171 9.11 5.91 1.39
CA LEU A 171 10.53 6.23 1.53
C LEU A 171 10.76 7.57 2.26
N PRO A 172 10.06 8.68 1.92
CA PRO A 172 10.20 9.93 2.67
C PRO A 172 9.71 9.80 4.12
N VAL A 173 8.66 9.01 4.36
CA VAL A 173 8.15 8.76 5.71
C VAL A 173 9.21 8.03 6.54
N ALA A 174 9.81 6.97 6.00
CA ALA A 174 10.90 6.26 6.66
C ALA A 174 12.14 7.15 6.89
N ALA A 175 12.53 7.96 5.90
CA ALA A 175 13.62 8.91 6.05
C ALA A 175 13.34 9.95 7.14
N SER A 176 12.09 10.41 7.27
CA SER A 176 11.67 11.33 8.32
C SER A 176 11.74 10.68 9.71
N GLY A 177 11.41 9.38 9.82
CA GLY A 177 11.61 8.59 11.04
C GLY A 177 13.05 8.65 11.54
N ILE A 178 14.01 8.42 10.62
CA ILE A 178 15.44 8.47 10.93
C ILE A 178 15.89 9.89 11.30
N LEU A 179 15.44 10.92 10.56
CA LEU A 179 15.92 12.29 10.73
C LEU A 179 15.34 13.00 11.96
N PHE A 180 14.06 12.76 12.28
CA PHE A 180 13.33 13.55 13.29
C PHE A 180 12.94 12.75 14.53
N PHE A 181 12.81 11.43 14.41
CA PHE A 181 12.31 10.57 15.49
C PHE A 181 13.39 9.63 16.06
N GLY A 182 14.62 9.69 15.53
CA GLY A 182 15.76 8.97 16.07
C GLY A 182 15.78 7.48 15.73
N ASP A 183 15.04 7.06 14.68
CA ASP A 183 15.10 5.68 14.23
C ASP A 183 16.53 5.30 13.84
N PRO A 184 16.99 4.07 14.15
CA PRO A 184 18.37 3.67 13.94
C PRO A 184 18.75 3.73 12.46
N ALA A 185 19.71 4.61 12.14
CA ALA A 185 20.29 4.77 10.81
C ALA A 185 21.29 3.64 10.51
N ASN A 186 20.80 2.41 10.36
CA ASN A 186 21.63 1.29 9.94
C ASN A 186 21.84 1.26 8.42
N PHE A 187 22.90 0.58 7.97
CA PHE A 187 23.24 0.50 6.54
C PHE A 187 22.11 -0.14 5.70
N GLY A 188 21.36 -1.09 6.27
CA GLY A 188 20.23 -1.74 5.61
C GLY A 188 19.10 -0.76 5.27
N ASN A 189 18.62 -0.01 6.27
CA ASN A 189 17.53 0.96 6.11
C ASN A 189 17.93 2.11 5.17
N VAL A 190 19.15 2.64 5.31
CA VAL A 190 19.63 3.72 4.45
C VAL A 190 19.81 3.25 3.00
N SER A 191 20.42 2.08 2.79
CA SER A 191 20.59 1.52 1.44
C SER A 191 19.26 1.14 0.80
N ALA A 192 18.30 0.62 1.57
CA ALA A 192 16.94 0.34 1.09
C ALA A 192 16.25 1.62 0.61
N ILE A 193 16.31 2.72 1.38
CA ILE A 193 15.76 4.02 0.98
C ILE A 193 16.41 4.51 -0.32
N ALA A 194 17.74 4.42 -0.42
CA ALA A 194 18.48 4.84 -1.62
C ALA A 194 18.09 4.03 -2.86
N VAL A 195 18.05 2.69 -2.75
CA VAL A 195 17.65 1.79 -3.86
C VAL A 195 16.20 2.05 -4.27
N GLY A 196 15.29 2.26 -3.31
CA GLY A 196 13.91 2.63 -3.58
C GLY A 196 13.78 3.97 -4.31
N GLY A 197 14.60 4.95 -3.93
CA GLY A 197 14.68 6.25 -4.62
C GLY A 197 15.15 6.10 -6.07
N VAL A 198 16.21 5.32 -6.30
CA VAL A 198 16.70 4.99 -7.65
C VAL A 198 15.62 4.29 -8.47
N ALA A 199 14.90 3.33 -7.88
CA ALA A 199 13.77 2.66 -8.55
C ALA A 199 12.69 3.66 -9.01
N GLY A 200 12.38 4.66 -8.19
CA GLY A 200 11.46 5.74 -8.54
C GLY A 200 11.94 6.59 -9.72
N VAL A 201 13.22 6.99 -9.72
CA VAL A 201 13.83 7.74 -10.82
C VAL A 201 13.81 6.92 -12.11
N VAL A 202 14.22 5.65 -12.06
CA VAL A 202 14.21 4.75 -13.23
C VAL A 202 12.79 4.60 -13.78
N TYR A 203 11.78 4.46 -12.91
CA TYR A 203 10.38 4.39 -13.34
C TYR A 203 9.91 5.69 -14.01
N ALA A 204 10.27 6.86 -13.47
CA ALA A 204 9.92 8.16 -14.05
C ALA A 204 10.55 8.36 -15.44
N VAL A 205 11.81 7.96 -15.61
CA VAL A 205 12.49 7.94 -16.91
C VAL A 205 11.80 6.95 -17.86
N ALA A 206 11.42 5.77 -17.38
CA ALA A 206 10.73 4.77 -18.18
C ALA A 206 9.42 5.32 -18.74
N LYS A 207 8.63 6.02 -17.90
CA LYS A 207 7.36 6.63 -18.31
C LYS A 207 7.55 7.79 -19.27
N THR A 208 8.55 8.62 -19.06
CA THR A 208 8.89 9.71 -20.01
C THR A 208 9.26 9.16 -21.38
N ASN A 209 10.06 8.09 -21.42
CA ASN A 209 10.47 7.44 -22.66
C ASN A 209 9.28 6.77 -23.37
N GLN A 210 8.42 6.06 -22.63
CA GLN A 210 7.18 5.47 -23.17
C GLN A 210 6.30 6.55 -23.82
N ALA A 211 6.07 7.67 -23.15
CA ALA A 211 5.25 8.76 -23.67
C ALA A 211 5.85 9.40 -24.93
N ARG A 212 7.19 9.58 -24.98
CA ARG A 212 7.89 10.07 -26.18
C ARG A 212 7.75 9.12 -27.36
N MET A 213 7.93 7.82 -27.14
CA MET A 213 7.80 6.79 -28.18
C MET A 213 6.37 6.71 -28.71
N GLU A 214 5.37 6.81 -27.83
CA GLU A 214 3.97 6.79 -28.23
C GLU A 214 3.60 8.02 -29.08
N LYS A 215 4.04 9.22 -28.68
CA LYS A 215 3.89 10.44 -29.50
C LYS A 215 4.58 10.33 -30.85
N ALA A 216 5.82 9.82 -30.89
CA ALA A 216 6.55 9.62 -32.14
C ALA A 216 5.84 8.60 -33.05
N ARG A 217 5.28 7.53 -32.48
CA ARG A 217 4.50 6.53 -33.22
C ARG A 217 3.21 7.13 -33.78
N GLN A 218 2.51 7.96 -33.01
CA GLN A 218 1.33 8.70 -33.46
C GLN A 218 1.67 9.70 -34.57
N ALA A 219 2.77 10.45 -34.45
CA ALA A 219 3.23 11.37 -35.50
C ALA A 219 3.60 10.65 -36.81
N ARG A 220 4.27 9.49 -36.71
CA ARG A 220 4.56 8.63 -37.88
C ARG A 220 3.28 8.06 -38.49
N ALA A 221 2.31 7.65 -37.68
CA ALA A 221 1.01 7.16 -38.16
C ALA A 221 0.16 8.27 -38.81
N ALA A 222 0.34 9.52 -38.40
CA ALA A 222 -0.32 10.69 -38.96
C ALA A 222 0.35 11.23 -40.25
N GLY A 223 1.32 10.51 -40.82
CA GLY A 223 1.95 10.87 -42.10
C GLY A 223 3.08 11.91 -42.02
N GLY A 224 3.58 12.23 -40.82
CA GLY A 224 4.75 13.08 -40.66
C GLY A 224 6.01 12.37 -41.18
N ARG A 225 6.55 12.84 -42.31
CA ARG A 225 7.90 12.48 -42.81
C ARG A 225 8.96 13.03 -41.84
N PRO A 226 10.11 12.35 -41.68
CA PRO A 226 11.07 12.57 -40.60
C PRO A 226 11.62 13.99 -40.51
#